data_AF-I9TWQ1-F1
#
_entry.id   AF-I9TWQ1-F1
#
_cell.length_a   1.000
_cell.length_b   1.000
_cell.length_c   1.000
_cell.angle_alpha   90.00
_cell.angle_beta   90.00
_cell.angle_gamma   90.00
#
_symmetry.space_group_name_H-M   'P 1'
#
loop_
_entity.id
_entity.type
_entity.pdbx_description
1 polymer ?
#
loop_
_entity_poly.entity_id
_entity_poly.type
_entity_poly.pdbx_seq_one_letter_code
_entity_poly.pdbx_strand_id
1 'polypeptide(L)'
;MKQTVEEAAYDYATNKTKFRKDVLKEVDADTYVSRHADSMEDFQCGAEWQSKQSPWINVKERLPEEEQKIFVLTMGYGVPYIQKETFRRSNNLDIKGIWTHGNSIVLAWLPIPSFDDILKNNNKK
;
A
#
# COMPACT_ATOMS: atom_id res chain seq x y z
N MET A 1 10.68 5.19 -6.50
CA MET A 1 10.36 3.80 -6.91
C MET A 1 9.92 3.08 -5.65
N LYS A 2 8.83 2.29 -5.66
CA LYS A 2 8.51 1.48 -4.47
C LYS A 2 9.63 0.43 -4.29
N GLN A 3 9.97 0.12 -3.05
CA GLN A 3 10.95 -0.90 -2.67
C GLN A 3 10.58 -2.27 -3.27
N THR A 4 11.55 -3.11 -3.63
CA THR A 4 11.25 -4.50 -4.03
C THR A 4 10.97 -5.38 -2.82
N VAL A 5 10.41 -6.57 -3.02
CA VAL A 5 10.15 -7.51 -1.92
C VAL A 5 11.46 -7.98 -1.29
N GLU A 6 12.50 -8.17 -2.09
CA GLU A 6 13.83 -8.56 -1.63
C GLU A 6 14.50 -7.46 -0.80
N GLU A 7 14.44 -6.21 -1.28
CA GLU A 7 14.96 -5.05 -0.55
C GLU A 7 14.24 -4.89 0.80
N ALA A 8 12.91 -5.03 0.82
CA ALA A 8 12.11 -4.91 2.04
C ALA A 8 12.38 -6.04 3.04
N ALA A 9 12.48 -7.28 2.55
CA ALA A 9 12.83 -8.42 3.38
C ALA A 9 14.24 -8.28 3.97
N TYR A 10 15.20 -7.82 3.17
CA TYR A 10 16.57 -7.62 3.62
C TYR A 10 16.68 -6.52 4.68
N ASP A 11 16.03 -5.38 4.47
CA ASP A 11 16.01 -4.27 5.44
C ASP A 11 15.36 -4.70 6.76
N TYR A 12 14.22 -5.40 6.69
CA TYR A 12 13.56 -5.92 7.87
C TYR A 12 14.46 -6.90 8.65
N ALA A 13 15.04 -7.89 7.96
CA ALA A 13 15.94 -8.87 8.59
C ALA A 13 17.17 -8.20 9.22
N THR A 14 17.75 -7.21 8.54
CA THR A 14 18.91 -6.45 9.03
C THR A 14 18.56 -5.67 10.29
N ASN A 15 17.44 -4.93 10.29
CA ASN A 15 17.02 -4.12 11.43
C ASN A 15 16.65 -5.00 12.64
N LYS A 16 15.94 -6.11 12.40
CA LYS A 16 15.60 -7.08 13.45
C LYS A 16 16.86 -7.68 14.09
N THR A 17 17.85 -8.03 13.28
CA THR A 17 19.13 -8.57 13.75
C THR A 17 19.91 -7.55 14.59
N LYS A 18 20.00 -6.29 14.13
CA LYS A 18 20.65 -5.20 14.89
C LYS A 18 19.95 -4.96 16.24
N PHE A 19 18.62 -4.85 16.25
CA PHE A 19 17.86 -4.64 17.48
C PHE A 19 18.13 -5.74 18.51
N ARG A 20 18.11 -7.01 18.10
CA ARG A 20 18.33 -8.13 19.02
C ARG A 20 19.74 -8.22 19.54
N LYS A 21 20.75 -7.87 18.72
CA LYS A 21 22.13 -7.80 19.16
C LYS A 21 22.37 -6.65 20.12
N ASP A 22 21.94 -5.45 19.75
CA ASP A 22 22.36 -4.22 20.42
C ASP A 22 21.46 -3.86 21.61
N VAL A 23 20.16 -4.18 21.53
CA VAL A 23 19.17 -3.88 22.57
C VAL A 23 18.96 -5.07 23.49
N LEU A 24 18.64 -6.24 22.92
CA LEU A 24 18.30 -7.42 23.72
C LEU A 24 19.54 -8.22 24.17
N LYS A 25 20.69 -8.04 23.51
CA LYS A 25 21.93 -8.81 23.74
C LYS A 25 21.72 -10.33 23.61
N GLU A 26 20.75 -10.74 22.80
CA GLU A 26 20.28 -12.14 22.68
C GLU A 26 21.02 -12.93 21.60
N VAL A 27 21.75 -12.27 20.71
CA VAL A 27 22.37 -12.89 19.54
C VAL A 27 23.88 -12.93 19.71
N ASP A 28 24.42 -14.10 20.02
CA ASP A 28 25.80 -14.43 19.67
C ASP A 28 25.84 -14.82 18.18
N ALA A 29 26.86 -14.37 17.46
CA ALA A 29 26.92 -14.43 15.99
C ALA A 29 26.86 -15.87 15.44
N ASP A 30 27.20 -16.86 16.26
CA ASP A 30 27.44 -18.24 15.82
C ASP A 30 26.28 -19.21 16.09
N THR A 31 25.20 -18.80 16.78
CA THR A 31 24.14 -19.75 17.22
C THR A 31 22.76 -19.39 16.65
N TYR A 32 22.56 -19.71 15.37
CA TYR A 32 21.27 -19.62 14.67
C TYR A 32 20.38 -20.84 15.02
N VAL A 33 19.92 -20.98 16.26
CA VAL A 33 19.08 -22.12 16.66
C VAL A 33 17.59 -21.74 16.63
N SER A 34 16.90 -22.29 15.63
CA SER A 34 15.46 -22.61 15.57
C SER A 34 14.47 -21.55 16.11
N ARG A 35 13.96 -20.72 15.21
CA ARG A 35 13.08 -19.58 15.51
C ARG A 35 11.67 -19.74 14.95
N HIS A 36 10.92 -20.70 15.49
CA HIS A 36 9.54 -20.96 15.05
C HIS A 36 8.59 -19.76 15.29
N ALA A 37 8.89 -18.90 16.28
CA ALA A 37 8.14 -17.68 16.58
C ALA A 37 8.49 -16.50 15.64
N ASP A 38 9.72 -16.46 15.10
CA ASP A 38 10.14 -15.37 14.21
C ASP A 38 9.48 -15.47 12.84
N SER A 39 9.25 -16.69 12.34
CA SER A 39 8.61 -16.88 11.04
C SER A 39 7.19 -16.29 11.00
N MET A 40 6.46 -16.26 12.12
CA MET A 40 5.14 -15.65 12.20
C MET A 40 5.21 -14.12 12.11
N GLU A 41 6.11 -13.51 12.87
CA GLU A 41 6.32 -12.05 12.88
C GLU A 41 6.87 -11.56 11.53
N ASP A 42 7.83 -12.31 10.95
CA ASP A 42 8.40 -12.04 9.64
C ASP A 42 7.31 -12.13 8.55
N PHE A 43 6.44 -13.14 8.62
CA PHE A 43 5.32 -13.30 7.69
C PHE A 43 4.27 -12.19 7.85
N GLN A 44 3.91 -11.81 9.07
CA GLN A 44 3.00 -10.70 9.33
C GLN A 44 3.57 -9.38 8.80
N CYS A 45 4.86 -9.11 9.04
CA CYS A 45 5.51 -7.91 8.51
C CYS A 45 5.54 -7.92 6.97
N GLY A 46 5.83 -9.08 6.35
CA GLY A 46 5.76 -9.26 4.91
C GLY A 46 4.34 -9.05 4.36
N ALA A 47 3.31 -9.57 5.03
CA ALA A 47 1.92 -9.39 4.65
C ALA A 47 1.46 -7.93 4.78
N GLU A 48 1.86 -7.25 5.87
CA GLU A 48 1.64 -5.82 6.05
C GLU A 48 2.33 -5.00 4.97
N TRP A 49 3.60 -5.29 4.68
CA TRP A 49 4.33 -4.63 3.60
C TRP A 49 3.65 -4.83 2.25
N GLN A 50 3.24 -6.07 1.94
CA GLN A 50 2.57 -6.41 0.69
C GLN A 50 1.20 -5.74 0.57
N SER A 51 0.43 -5.62 1.66
CA SER A 51 -0.85 -4.91 1.64
C SER A 51 -0.70 -3.43 1.27
N LYS A 52 0.41 -2.79 1.70
CA LYS A 52 0.79 -1.42 1.32
C LYS A 52 1.27 -1.30 -0.13
N GLN A 53 1.57 -2.42 -0.79
CA GLN A 53 1.93 -2.42 -2.22
C GLN A 53 0.72 -2.31 -3.15
N SER A 54 -0.51 -2.48 -2.63
CA SER A 54 -1.74 -2.33 -3.41
C SER A 54 -1.69 -1.08 -4.30
N PRO A 55 -2.08 -1.20 -5.58
CA PRO A 55 -2.11 -0.06 -6.47
C PRO A 55 -3.30 0.88 -6.13
N TRP A 56 -4.30 0.36 -5.40
CA TRP A 56 -5.41 1.14 -4.85
C TRP A 56 -4.99 1.87 -3.59
N ILE A 57 -5.21 3.18 -3.57
CA ILE A 57 -4.92 4.08 -2.46
C ILE A 57 -6.22 4.33 -1.71
N ASN A 58 -6.24 4.10 -0.39
CA ASN A 58 -7.42 4.37 0.42
C ASN A 58 -7.70 5.89 0.47
N VAL A 59 -8.95 6.31 0.30
CA VAL A 59 -9.31 7.75 0.37
C VAL A 59 -8.97 8.40 1.70
N LYS A 60 -8.91 7.60 2.79
CA LYS A 60 -8.51 8.06 4.13
C LYS A 60 -7.00 8.24 4.28
N GLU A 61 -6.19 7.55 3.48
CA GLU A 61 -4.73 7.72 3.49
C GLU A 61 -4.34 8.99 2.74
N ARG A 62 -4.85 9.16 1.52
CA ARG A 62 -4.56 10.33 0.69
C ARG A 62 -5.62 10.50 -0.40
N LEU A 63 -5.92 11.76 -0.74
CA LEU A 63 -6.75 12.12 -1.88
C LEU A 63 -5.91 12.27 -3.17
N PRO A 64 -6.52 12.08 -4.36
CA PRO A 64 -5.87 12.38 -5.63
C PRO A 64 -5.50 13.86 -5.77
N GLU A 65 -4.67 14.16 -6.76
CA GLU A 65 -4.40 15.54 -7.16
C GLU A 65 -5.60 16.17 -7.86
N GLU A 66 -5.74 17.49 -7.77
CA GLU A 66 -6.83 18.21 -8.43
C GLU A 66 -6.78 17.98 -9.95
N GLU A 67 -7.94 17.72 -10.55
CA GLU A 67 -8.12 17.35 -11.95
C GLU A 67 -7.46 16.04 -12.40
N GLN A 68 -6.96 15.23 -11.47
CA GLN A 68 -6.37 13.94 -11.81
C GLN A 68 -7.43 12.96 -12.30
N LYS A 69 -7.17 12.34 -13.47
CA LYS A 69 -7.99 11.24 -14.01
C LYS A 69 -7.59 9.92 -13.36
N ILE A 70 -8.55 9.24 -12.76
CA ILE A 70 -8.33 8.05 -11.95
C ILE A 70 -9.45 7.03 -12.15
N PHE A 71 -9.25 5.82 -11.64
CA PHE A 71 -10.34 4.90 -11.31
C PHE A 71 -10.69 5.03 -9.84
N VAL A 72 -11.98 4.94 -9.51
CA VAL A 72 -12.47 4.89 -8.12
C VAL A 72 -13.17 3.57 -7.86
N LEU A 73 -12.96 3.03 -6.67
CA LEU A 73 -13.70 1.90 -6.12
C LEU A 73 -14.83 2.44 -5.25
N THR A 74 -16.05 2.18 -5.68
CA THR A 74 -17.26 2.76 -5.09
C THR A 74 -18.15 1.66 -4.53
N MET A 75 -18.80 1.97 -3.41
CA MET A 75 -19.71 1.09 -2.69
C MET A 75 -21.10 1.71 -2.64
N GLY A 76 -22.05 1.15 -3.39
CA GLY A 76 -23.45 1.55 -3.38
C GLY A 76 -24.33 0.35 -3.06
N TYR A 77 -25.22 0.46 -2.07
CA TYR A 77 -26.16 -0.61 -1.68
C TYR A 77 -25.51 -2.00 -1.45
N GLY A 78 -24.26 -2.02 -0.96
CA GLY A 78 -23.51 -3.26 -0.73
C GLY A 78 -22.88 -3.91 -1.98
N VAL A 79 -23.01 -3.31 -3.16
CA VAL A 79 -22.42 -3.80 -4.41
C VAL A 79 -21.22 -2.95 -4.84
N PRO A 80 -20.00 -3.53 -4.97
CA PRO A 80 -18.82 -2.79 -5.34
C PRO A 80 -18.73 -2.66 -6.86
N TYR A 81 -18.29 -1.49 -7.32
CA TYR A 81 -18.02 -1.26 -8.74
C TYR A 81 -16.89 -0.26 -8.92
N ILE A 82 -16.24 -0.33 -10.09
CA ILE A 82 -15.15 0.56 -10.47
C ILE A 82 -15.64 1.46 -11.59
N GLN A 83 -15.36 2.76 -11.48
CA GLN A 83 -15.64 3.73 -12.53
C GLN A 83 -14.47 4.69 -12.72
N LYS A 84 -14.42 5.34 -13.88
CA LYS A 84 -13.45 6.39 -14.17
C LYS A 84 -13.96 7.73 -13.65
N GLU A 85 -13.08 8.53 -13.07
CA GLU A 85 -13.42 9.84 -12.54
C GLU A 85 -12.31 10.87 -12.77
N THR A 86 -12.65 12.15 -12.70
CA THR A 86 -11.70 13.26 -12.63
C THR A 86 -11.88 13.92 -11.28
N PHE A 87 -10.88 13.83 -10.41
CA PHE A 87 -11.00 14.31 -9.04
C PHE A 87 -11.07 15.83 -9.00
N ARG A 88 -12.10 16.37 -8.35
CA ARG A 88 -12.28 17.79 -8.09
C ARG A 88 -12.80 17.98 -6.68
N ARG A 89 -12.01 18.59 -5.79
CA ARG A 89 -12.36 18.70 -4.37
C ARG A 89 -13.73 19.35 -4.15
N SER A 90 -14.04 20.40 -4.92
CA SER A 90 -15.30 21.14 -4.85
C SER A 90 -16.53 20.33 -5.25
N ASN A 91 -16.36 19.32 -6.09
CA ASN A 91 -17.47 18.56 -6.67
C ASN A 91 -17.61 17.17 -6.04
N ASN A 92 -16.50 16.59 -5.61
CA ASN A 92 -16.44 15.21 -5.15
C ASN A 92 -16.58 15.05 -3.64
N LEU A 93 -16.17 16.05 -2.86
CA LEU A 93 -16.25 15.98 -1.41
C LEU A 93 -17.49 16.72 -0.93
N ASP A 94 -18.21 16.08 -0.01
CA ASP A 94 -19.28 16.75 0.73
C ASP A 94 -18.71 17.77 1.74
N ILE A 95 -19.60 18.45 2.46
CA ILE A 95 -19.23 19.41 3.52
C ILE A 95 -18.41 18.81 4.66
N LYS A 96 -18.40 17.48 4.81
CA LYS A 96 -17.61 16.75 5.82
C LYS A 96 -16.30 16.22 5.24
N GLY A 97 -15.99 16.52 3.97
CA GLY A 97 -14.81 16.01 3.28
C GLY A 97 -14.92 14.56 2.85
N ILE A 98 -16.11 13.97 2.86
CA ILE A 98 -16.35 12.59 2.44
C ILE A 98 -16.59 12.56 0.94
N TRP A 99 -15.88 11.66 0.25
CA TRP A 99 -16.08 11.45 -1.16
C TRP A 99 -17.29 10.56 -1.43
N THR A 100 -18.34 11.15 -1.96
CA THR A 100 -19.60 10.46 -2.28
C THR A 100 -19.97 10.67 -3.75
N HIS A 101 -20.70 9.71 -4.30
CA HIS A 101 -21.30 9.80 -5.63
C HIS A 101 -22.75 9.33 -5.53
N GLY A 102 -23.69 10.27 -5.51
CA GLY A 102 -25.09 9.97 -5.20
C GLY A 102 -25.22 9.30 -3.83
N ASN A 103 -25.81 8.10 -3.79
CA ASN A 103 -25.96 7.30 -2.57
C ASN A 103 -24.78 6.35 -2.30
N SER A 104 -23.70 6.46 -3.06
CA SER A 104 -22.53 5.60 -2.95
C SER A 104 -21.37 6.32 -2.27
N ILE A 105 -20.53 5.56 -1.56
CA ILE A 105 -19.28 6.05 -0.95
C ILE A 105 -18.07 5.56 -1.74
N VAL A 106 -17.10 6.43 -1.96
CA VAL A 106 -15.82 6.05 -2.56
C VAL A 106 -14.89 5.55 -1.45
N LEU A 107 -14.31 4.35 -1.65
CA LEU A 107 -13.46 3.68 -0.66
C LEU A 107 -11.97 3.85 -0.98
N ALA A 108 -11.61 3.75 -2.25
CA ALA A 108 -10.23 3.81 -2.72
C ALA A 108 -10.17 4.31 -4.16
N TRP A 109 -8.97 4.71 -4.58
CA TRP A 109 -8.72 5.17 -5.95
C TRP A 109 -7.42 4.62 -6.50
N LEU A 110 -7.33 4.53 -7.83
CA LEU A 110 -6.19 4.02 -8.58
C LEU A 110 -5.83 5.04 -9.66
N PRO A 111 -4.60 5.60 -9.66
CA PRO A 111 -4.18 6.49 -10.74
C PRO A 111 -4.19 5.75 -12.08
N ILE A 112 -4.66 6.43 -13.13
CA ILE A 112 -4.52 5.91 -14.50
C ILE A 112 -3.07 6.19 -14.93
N PRO A 113 -2.25 5.15 -15.15
CA PRO A 113 -0.87 5.36 -15.57
C PRO A 113 -0.82 5.95 -16.98
N SER A 114 0.21 6.75 -17.25
CA SER A 114 0.50 7.18 -18.61
C SER A 114 0.96 6.00 -19.47
N PHE A 115 0.92 6.15 -20.80
CA PHE A 115 1.45 5.12 -21.69
C PHE A 115 2.94 4.86 -21.45
N ASP A 116 3.72 5.92 -21.18
CA ASP A 116 5.14 5.82 -20.89
C ASP A 116 5.41 5.08 -19.56
N ASP A 117 4.58 5.32 -18.53
CA ASP A 117 4.66 4.59 -17.26
C ASP A 117 4.36 3.09 -17.44
N ILE A 118 3.39 2.75 -18.29
CA ILE A 118 3.07 1.36 -18.64
C ILE A 118 4.28 0.71 -19.31
N LEU A 119 4.89 1.36 -20.30
CA LEU A 119 6.08 0.84 -20.99
C LEU A 119 7.25 0.66 -20.01
N LYS A 120 7.51 1.65 -19.16
CA LYS A 120 8.58 1.60 -18.18
C LYS A 120 8.41 0.44 -17.19
N ASN A 121 7.19 0.17 -16.75
CA ASN A 121 6.93 -0.94 -15.82
C ASN A 121 7.04 -2.30 -16.49
N ASN A 122 6.60 -2.44 -17.75
CA ASN A 122 6.71 -3.70 -18.49
C ASN A 122 8.15 -4.08 -18.88
N ASN A 123 9.05 -3.10 -18.94
CA ASN A 123 10.45 -3.30 -19.33
C ASN A 123 11.39 -3.59 -18.14
N LYS A 124 10.88 -3.66 -16.90
CA LYS A 124 11.65 -4.12 -15.75
C LYS A 124 11.69 -5.65 -15.75
N LYS A 125 12.74 -6.20 -16.36
CA LYS A 125 13.12 -7.61 -16.22
C LYS A 125 14.11 -7.77 -15.08
#